data_AF-A0A520I7W3-F1
#
_entry.id   AF-A0A520I7W3-F1
#
_cell.length_a   1.000
_cell.length_b   1.000
_cell.length_c   1.000
_cell.angle_alpha   90.00
_cell.angle_beta   90.00
_cell.angle_gamma   90.00
#
_symmetry.space_group_name_H-M   'P 1'
#
loop_
_entity.id
_entity.type
_entity.pdbx_description
1 polymer ?
#
loop_
_entity_poly.entity_id
_entity_poly.type
_entity_poly.pdbx_seq_one_letter_code
_entity_poly.pdbx_strand_id
1 'polypeptide(L)'
;MTTRTLAIAMIATSLSIGLCTGSADAATAKRTRFGAMPDGAAVEAVVLTGRNGVSARIMTLGATLQSLNAPDRAGRGAIGH
;
A
#
# COMPACT_ATOMS: atom_id res chain seq x y z
N MET A 1 -30.61 -15.55 44.88
CA MET A 1 -29.64 -16.56 44.39
C MET A 1 -30.26 -17.24 43.17
N THR A 2 -30.42 -16.55 42.03
CA THR A 2 -29.75 -17.00 40.77
C THR A 2 -29.60 -15.93 39.67
N THR A 3 -30.21 -14.75 39.74
CA THR A 3 -30.32 -13.86 38.54
C THR A 3 -29.22 -12.80 38.37
N ARG A 4 -28.44 -12.48 39.42
CA ARG A 4 -27.43 -11.39 39.38
C ARG A 4 -26.08 -11.80 38.79
N THR A 5 -25.85 -13.09 38.55
CA THR A 5 -24.54 -13.62 38.11
C THR A 5 -24.39 -13.64 36.58
N LEU A 6 -25.49 -13.63 35.81
CA LEU A 6 -25.44 -13.71 34.35
C LEU A 6 -25.17 -12.37 33.64
N ALA A 7 -25.54 -11.24 34.21
CA ALA A 7 -25.37 -9.93 33.56
C ALA A 7 -23.90 -9.48 33.44
N ILE A 8 -23.02 -9.98 34.33
CA ILE A 8 -21.60 -9.62 34.33
C ILE A 8 -20.81 -10.46 33.31
N ALA A 9 -21.30 -11.65 32.95
CA ALA A 9 -20.64 -12.54 32.00
C ALA A 9 -20.84 -12.13 30.52
N MET A 10 -21.89 -11.35 30.19
CA MET A 10 -22.17 -10.96 28.80
C MET A 10 -21.44 -9.68 28.34
N ILE A 11 -20.93 -8.89 29.27
CA ILE A 11 -20.24 -7.61 28.95
C ILE A 11 -18.72 -7.84 28.75
N ALA A 12 -18.17 -8.94 29.26
CA ALA A 12 -16.75 -9.23 29.20
C ALA A 12 -16.26 -9.84 27.87
N THR A 13 -17.14 -10.34 27.01
CA THR A 13 -16.75 -11.12 25.81
C THR A 13 -16.62 -10.27 24.54
N SER A 14 -16.88 -8.96 24.60
CA SER A 14 -16.90 -8.10 23.41
C SER A 14 -15.60 -7.33 23.14
N LEU A 15 -14.55 -7.49 23.96
CA LEU A 15 -13.36 -6.63 23.90
C LEU A 15 -12.14 -7.24 23.16
N SER A 16 -12.21 -8.49 22.70
CA SER A 16 -11.02 -9.19 22.18
C SER A 16 -10.85 -9.19 20.65
N ILE A 17 -11.67 -8.46 19.89
CA ILE A 17 -11.58 -8.46 18.39
C ILE A 17 -10.68 -7.33 17.83
N GLY A 18 -10.20 -6.40 18.67
CA GLY A 18 -9.56 -5.17 18.17
C GLY A 18 -8.03 -5.18 17.97
N LEU A 19 -7.27 -6.19 18.41
CA LEU A 19 -5.80 -6.05 18.55
C LEU A 19 -4.98 -6.43 17.31
N CYS A 20 -5.60 -6.85 16.21
CA CYS A 20 -4.91 -7.09 14.94
C CYS A 20 -5.19 -5.95 13.94
N THR A 21 -5.08 -4.69 14.37
CA THR A 21 -4.91 -3.58 13.42
C THR A 21 -3.46 -3.57 12.96
N GLY A 22 -3.12 -4.50 12.06
CA GLY A 22 -1.89 -4.39 11.29
C GLY A 22 -1.84 -2.99 10.67
N SER A 23 -0.72 -2.27 10.85
CA SER A 23 -0.53 -0.98 10.21
C SER A 23 -0.68 -1.18 8.71
N ALA A 24 -1.72 -0.63 8.11
CA ALA A 24 -1.82 -0.57 6.66
C ALA A 24 -0.70 0.37 6.20
N ASP A 25 0.41 -0.18 5.71
CA ASP A 25 1.47 0.58 5.07
C ASP A 25 0.89 1.29 3.85
N ALA A 26 0.53 2.56 4.03
CA ALA A 26 -0.05 3.38 2.97
C ALA A 26 1.01 3.62 1.89
N ALA A 27 0.97 2.81 0.83
CA ALA A 27 1.68 3.08 -0.41
C ALA A 27 0.95 4.18 -1.17
N THR A 28 1.69 5.14 -1.73
CA THR A 28 1.11 6.18 -2.58
C THR A 28 1.19 5.75 -4.05
N ALA A 29 0.13 6.06 -4.80
CA ALA A 29 0.09 5.87 -6.24
C ALA A 29 -0.12 7.21 -6.93
N LYS A 30 0.84 7.62 -7.77
CA LYS A 30 0.77 8.86 -8.54
C LYS A 30 0.75 8.54 -10.02
N ARG A 31 -0.22 9.08 -10.74
CA ARG A 31 -0.24 9.01 -12.21
C ARG A 31 0.60 10.14 -12.81
N THR A 32 1.37 9.82 -13.84
CA THR A 32 2.18 10.78 -14.59
C THR A 32 2.06 10.49 -16.08
N ARG A 33 2.18 11.53 -16.91
CA ARG A 33 2.30 11.35 -18.36
C ARG A 33 3.62 10.63 -18.66
N PHE A 34 3.56 9.58 -19.46
CA PHE A 34 4.75 8.87 -19.93
C PHE A 34 5.12 9.33 -21.35
N GLY A 35 4.15 9.35 -22.27
CA GLY A 35 4.37 9.71 -23.66
C GLY A 35 3.09 9.70 -24.47
N ALA A 36 3.22 9.64 -25.80
CA ALA A 36 2.10 9.40 -26.70
C ALA A 36 2.49 8.30 -27.69
N MET A 37 1.51 7.49 -28.06
CA MET A 37 1.65 6.48 -29.11
C MET A 37 1.73 7.17 -30.49
N PRO A 38 2.22 6.52 -31.55
CA PRO A 38 2.25 7.11 -32.90
C PRO A 38 0.88 7.57 -33.40
N ASP A 39 -0.18 6.91 -32.93
CA ASP A 39 -1.59 7.26 -33.20
C ASP A 39 -2.11 8.47 -32.37
N GLY A 40 -1.27 9.04 -31.50
CA GLY A 40 -1.60 10.20 -30.66
C GLY A 40 -2.19 9.87 -29.29
N ALA A 41 -2.54 8.61 -29.02
CA ALA A 41 -3.04 8.16 -27.73
C ALA A 41 -2.04 8.43 -26.59
N ALA A 42 -2.48 9.07 -25.51
CA ALA A 42 -1.64 9.34 -24.36
C ALA A 42 -1.29 8.04 -23.63
N VAL A 43 0.01 7.82 -23.39
CA VAL A 43 0.51 6.75 -22.55
C VAL A 43 0.82 7.33 -21.18
N GLU A 44 0.27 6.71 -20.15
CA GLU A 44 0.47 7.12 -18.77
C GLU A 44 1.40 6.14 -18.06
N ALA A 45 1.99 6.59 -16.97
CA ALA A 45 2.68 5.74 -16.02
C ALA A 45 2.12 5.96 -14.61
N VAL A 46 2.13 4.91 -13.81
CA VAL A 46 1.80 4.93 -12.39
C VAL A 46 3.08 4.73 -11.62
N VAL A 47 3.40 5.68 -10.76
CA VAL A 47 4.50 5.60 -9.79
C VAL A 47 3.92 5.16 -8.46
N LEU A 48 4.34 3.98 -8.00
CA LEU A 48 4.02 3.44 -6.69
C LEU A 48 5.18 3.74 -5.75
N THR A 49 4.90 4.31 -4.58
CA THR A 49 5.91 4.56 -3.54
C THR A 49 5.46 3.92 -2.24
N GLY A 50 6.22 2.92 -1.78
CA GLY A 50 6.06 2.32 -0.47
C GLY A 50 6.79 3.12 0.60
N ARG A 51 6.33 3.02 1.84
CA ARG A 51 6.92 3.71 2.99
C ARG A 51 8.34 3.18 3.34
N ASN A 52 8.65 1.97 2.88
CA ASN A 52 9.91 1.27 3.10
C ASN A 52 11.00 1.62 2.07
N GLY A 53 10.90 2.76 1.39
CA GLY A 53 11.87 3.21 0.38
C GLY A 53 11.79 2.49 -0.97
N VAL A 54 10.84 1.54 -1.12
CA VAL A 54 10.56 0.88 -2.40
C VAL A 54 9.76 1.82 -3.30
N SER A 55 10.16 1.94 -4.56
CA SER A 55 9.35 2.63 -5.57
C SER A 55 9.36 1.86 -6.89
N ALA A 56 8.24 1.92 -7.61
CA ALA A 56 8.10 1.29 -8.92
C ALA A 56 7.39 2.23 -9.88
N ARG A 57 7.84 2.28 -11.14
CA ARG A 57 7.15 2.99 -12.22
C ARG A 57 6.63 1.97 -13.22
N ILE A 58 5.32 2.00 -13.46
CA ILE A 58 4.62 1.05 -14.32
C ILE A 58 3.94 1.82 -15.44
N MET A 59 4.14 1.41 -16.69
CA MET A 59 3.46 2.01 -17.85
C MET A 59 2.08 1.36 -18.03
N THR A 60 1.06 2.15 -18.39
CA THR A 60 -0.29 1.62 -18.62
C THR A 60 -0.38 0.77 -19.88
N LEU A 61 0.45 1.07 -20.87
CA LEU A 61 0.61 0.25 -22.06
C LEU A 61 1.33 -1.06 -21.69
N GLY A 62 0.60 -2.17 -21.76
CA GLY A 62 1.12 -3.52 -21.49
C GLY A 62 1.51 -3.78 -20.02
N ALA A 63 1.08 -2.94 -19.08
CA ALA A 63 1.43 -3.04 -17.65
C ALA A 63 2.93 -3.21 -17.38
N THR A 64 3.78 -2.63 -18.24
CA THR A 64 5.23 -2.90 -18.23
C THR A 64 5.91 -2.16 -17.08
N LEU A 65 6.71 -2.88 -16.28
CA LEU A 65 7.59 -2.28 -15.29
C LEU A 65 8.75 -1.55 -15.97
N GLN A 66 8.87 -0.25 -15.71
CA GLN A 66 9.91 0.61 -16.29
C GLN A 66 11.11 0.72 -15.35
N SER A 67 10.83 0.84 -14.06
CA SER A 67 11.83 0.88 -13.01
C SER A 67 11.29 0.30 -11.72
N LEU A 68 12.17 -0.34 -10.95
CA LEU A 68 11.92 -0.81 -9.59
C LEU A 68 13.15 -0.45 -8.77
N ASN A 69 12.97 0.42 -7.79
CA ASN A 69 13.99 0.75 -6.81
C ASN A 69 13.62 0.14 -5.46
N ALA A 70 14.60 -0.48 -4.82
CA ALA A 70 14.50 -0.98 -3.46
C ALA A 70 15.78 -0.63 -2.69
N PRO A 71 15.68 -0.26 -1.41
CA PRO A 71 16.85 0.00 -0.58
C PRO A 71 17.68 -1.25 -0.33
N ASP A 72 18.99 -1.05 -0.19
CA ASP A 72 19.92 -2.07 0.28
C ASP A 72 19.67 -2.42 1.77
N ARG A 73 20.41 -3.39 2.31
CA ARG A 73 20.33 -3.79 3.73
C ARG A 73 20.57 -2.62 4.71
N ALA A 74 21.32 -1.61 4.30
CA ALA A 74 21.61 -0.43 5.10
C ALA A 74 20.56 0.69 4.93
N GLY A 75 19.46 0.44 4.20
CA GLY A 75 18.41 1.42 3.95
C GLY A 75 18.76 2.43 2.86
N ARG A 76 19.88 2.25 2.14
CA ARG A 76 20.30 3.13 1.04
C ARG A 76 19.56 2.70 -0.23
N GLY A 77 18.49 3.42 -0.57
CA GLY A 77 17.77 3.29 -1.83
C GLY A 77 18.43 4.08 -2.95
N ALA A 78 18.43 3.55 -4.17
CA ALA A 78 18.77 4.35 -5.34
C ALA A 78 17.67 5.40 -5.52
N ILE A 79 18.01 6.67 -5.31
CA ILE A 79 17.10 7.79 -5.55
C ILE A 79 16.81 7.88 -7.07
N GLY A 80 15.73 7.25 -7.51
CA GLY A 80 15.26 7.34 -8.88
C GLY A 80 14.47 8.64 -9.11
N HIS A 81 14.99 9.49 -10.01
CA HIS A 81 14.30 10.66 -10.57
C HIS A 81 13.26 10.25 -11.64
#